data_AF-A0A925YIY9-F1
#
_entry.id   AF-A0A925YIY9-F1
#
_cell.length_a   1.000
_cell.length_b   1.000
_cell.length_c   1.000
_cell.angle_alpha   90.00
_cell.angle_beta   90.00
_cell.angle_gamma   90.00
#
_symmetry.space_group_name_H-M   'P 1'
#
loop_
_entity.id
_entity.type
_entity.pdbx_description
1 polymer ?
#
loop_
_entity_poly.entity_id
_entity_poly.type
_entity_poly.pdbx_seq_one_letter_code
_entity_poly.pdbx_strand_id
1 'polypeptide(L)'
;MPPQNALFALRGAVYYTRRLIEKGIPTEGFDSTRRFLLNYADLWTQDVSRRLGYAIDAAVVGKDLVKELKARLPKMKKSDVDRVIRKYLQMDRIAVAIVTDKAQDVRARLLDGKPTSITYDTAGTPAAIVDEDKLIEKEPLSFTPEGIRVVPVDQMFE
;
A
#
# COMPACT_ATOMS: atom_id res chain seq x y z
N MET A 1 -10.94 -9.85 -4.54
CA MET A 1 -10.59 -9.78 -5.97
C MET A 1 -10.59 -11.19 -6.53
N PRO A 2 -11.33 -11.45 -7.62
CA PRO A 2 -11.29 -12.74 -8.29
C PRO A 2 -9.86 -13.08 -8.78
N PRO A 3 -9.43 -14.35 -8.77
CA PRO A 3 -8.08 -14.75 -9.16
C PRO A 3 -7.64 -14.28 -10.55
N GLN A 4 -8.57 -14.14 -11.50
CA GLN A 4 -8.27 -13.67 -12.86
C GLN A 4 -7.70 -12.25 -12.89
N ASN A 5 -8.03 -11.40 -11.91
CA ASN A 5 -7.61 -10.00 -11.83
C ASN A 5 -6.37 -9.80 -10.93
N ALA A 6 -5.75 -10.88 -10.42
CA ALA A 6 -4.66 -10.79 -9.44
C ALA A 6 -3.43 -10.01 -9.97
N LEU A 7 -3.01 -10.28 -11.21
CA LEU A 7 -1.86 -9.59 -11.80
C LEU A 7 -2.17 -8.13 -12.18
N PHE A 8 -3.41 -7.85 -12.57
CA PHE A 8 -3.88 -6.46 -12.72
C PHE A 8 -3.80 -5.73 -11.37
N ALA A 9 -4.22 -6.36 -10.27
CA ALA A 9 -4.14 -5.77 -8.94
C ALA A 9 -2.69 -5.48 -8.50
N LEU A 10 -1.75 -6.38 -8.81
CA LEU A 10 -0.32 -6.14 -8.57
C LEU A 10 0.18 -4.93 -9.37
N ARG A 11 -0.16 -4.85 -10.66
CA ARG A 11 0.17 -3.67 -11.47
C ARG A 11 -0.45 -2.40 -10.91
N GLY A 12 -1.71 -2.47 -10.45
CA GLY A 12 -2.39 -1.35 -9.80
C GLY A 12 -1.63 -0.89 -8.55
N ALA A 13 -1.20 -1.81 -7.70
CA ALA A 13 -0.40 -1.48 -6.51
C ALA A 13 0.90 -0.75 -6.87
N VAL A 14 1.62 -1.21 -7.91
CA VAL A 14 2.83 -0.54 -8.41
C VAL A 14 2.52 0.83 -8.99
N TYR A 15 1.50 0.93 -9.85
CA TYR A 15 1.07 2.17 -10.51
C TYR A 15 0.68 3.24 -9.49
N TYR A 16 -0.20 2.91 -8.54
CA TYR A 16 -0.65 3.87 -7.53
C TYR A 16 0.47 4.26 -6.57
N THR A 17 1.40 3.35 -6.25
CA THR A 17 2.56 3.69 -5.41
C THR A 17 3.52 4.63 -6.13
N ARG A 18 3.84 4.40 -7.41
CA ARG A 18 4.65 5.33 -8.22
C ARG A 18 3.98 6.69 -8.35
N ARG A 19 2.68 6.71 -8.66
CA ARG A 19 1.91 7.95 -8.73
C ARG A 19 1.90 8.71 -7.41
N LEU A 20 1.82 8.01 -6.27
CA LEU A 20 1.90 8.61 -4.94
C LEU A 20 3.29 9.24 -4.69
N ILE A 21 4.37 8.57 -5.10
CA ILE A 21 5.74 9.11 -4.99
C ILE A 21 5.90 10.36 -5.86
N GLU A 22 5.42 10.32 -7.09
CA GLU A 22 5.53 11.43 -8.05
C GLU A 22 4.66 12.63 -7.64
N LYS A 23 3.36 12.40 -7.52
CA LYS A 23 2.34 13.45 -7.36
C LYS A 23 2.06 13.83 -5.91
N GLY A 24 2.46 12.98 -4.95
CA GLY A 24 2.13 13.15 -3.54
C GLY A 24 0.68 12.80 -3.24
N ILE A 25 0.28 12.96 -1.98
CA ILE A 25 -1.12 12.74 -1.55
C ILE A 25 -2.03 13.84 -2.12
N PRO A 26 -3.33 13.59 -2.35
CA PRO A 26 -4.29 14.67 -2.64
C PRO A 26 -4.48 15.60 -1.44
N THR A 27 -4.74 16.89 -1.68
CA THR A 27 -4.97 17.88 -0.61
C THR A 27 -6.16 17.50 0.28
N GLU A 28 -7.27 17.11 -0.33
CA GLU A 28 -8.46 16.65 0.40
C GLU A 28 -8.15 15.41 1.28
N GLY A 29 -7.37 14.47 0.75
CA GLY A 29 -6.91 13.28 1.48
C GLY A 29 -6.03 13.64 2.68
N PHE A 30 -5.15 14.64 2.54
CA PHE A 30 -4.34 15.16 3.65
C PHE A 30 -5.22 15.77 4.74
N ASP A 31 -6.12 16.68 4.37
CA ASP A 31 -6.94 17.43 5.33
C ASP A 31 -7.92 16.52 6.08
N SER A 32 -8.56 15.59 5.38
CA SER A 32 -9.46 14.60 5.97
C SER A 32 -8.73 13.68 6.95
N THR A 33 -7.58 13.12 6.56
CA THR A 33 -6.78 12.25 7.41
C THR A 33 -6.23 12.99 8.63
N ARG A 34 -5.71 14.21 8.44
CA ARG A 34 -5.22 15.04 9.56
C ARG A 34 -6.33 15.35 10.56
N ARG A 35 -7.52 15.72 10.09
CA ARG A 35 -8.69 15.99 10.94
C ARG A 35 -9.14 14.73 11.69
N PHE A 36 -9.21 13.59 11.00
CA PHE A 36 -9.54 12.31 11.60
C PHE A 36 -8.57 11.97 12.73
N LEU A 37 -7.26 12.02 12.49
CA LEU A 37 -6.24 11.69 13.49
C LEU A 37 -6.26 12.64 14.69
N LEU A 38 -6.49 13.94 14.48
CA LEU A 38 -6.61 14.92 15.57
C LEU A 38 -7.76 14.60 16.52
N ASN A 39 -8.92 14.22 15.99
CA ASN A 39 -10.10 13.92 16.80
C ASN A 39 -10.05 12.51 17.41
N TYR A 40 -9.44 11.56 16.69
CA TYR A 40 -9.49 10.15 17.05
C TYR A 40 -8.36 9.74 18.02
N ALA A 41 -7.23 10.45 18.03
CA ALA A 41 -6.10 10.14 18.92
C ALA A 41 -6.47 10.19 20.41
N ASP A 42 -7.45 11.02 20.81
CA ASP A 42 -7.96 11.08 22.18
C ASP A 42 -8.68 9.80 22.60
N LEU A 43 -9.29 9.10 21.65
CA LEU A 43 -10.04 7.88 21.91
C LEU A 43 -9.11 6.67 22.14
N TRP A 44 -7.84 6.76 21.72
CA TRP A 44 -6.90 5.64 21.83
C TRP A 44 -6.51 5.30 23.26
N THR A 45 -6.66 6.24 24.19
CA THR A 45 -6.30 6.08 25.61
C THR A 45 -7.52 6.09 26.52
N GLN A 46 -8.68 5.68 26.03
CA GLN A 46 -9.91 5.73 26.82
C GLN A 46 -9.85 4.83 28.06
N ASP A 47 -9.41 3.59 27.90
CA ASP A 47 -9.29 2.62 28.99
C ASP A 47 -7.86 2.48 29.56
N VAL A 48 -7.77 1.94 30.76
CA VAL A 48 -6.52 1.77 31.51
C VAL A 48 -5.55 0.81 30.81
N SER A 49 -6.07 -0.24 30.17
CA SER A 49 -5.25 -1.23 29.46
C SER A 49 -4.53 -0.59 28.27
N ARG A 50 -5.26 0.19 27.46
CA ARG A 50 -4.67 0.95 26.35
C ARG A 50 -3.65 1.98 26.81
N ARG A 51 -3.92 2.72 27.89
CA ARG A 51 -2.95 3.66 28.47
C ARG A 51 -1.66 2.97 28.87
N LEU A 52 -1.76 1.81 29.52
CA LEU A 52 -0.60 1.02 29.90
C LEU A 52 0.16 0.53 28.66
N GLY A 53 -0.54 0.03 27.64
CA GLY A 53 0.08 -0.38 26.37
C GLY A 53 0.89 0.74 25.73
N TYR A 54 0.31 1.93 25.58
CA TYR A 54 1.03 3.09 25.03
C TYR A 54 2.19 3.56 25.92
N ALA A 55 2.09 3.43 27.24
CA ALA A 55 3.19 3.76 28.14
C ALA A 55 4.37 2.78 28.00
N ILE A 56 4.09 1.49 27.81
CA ILE A 56 5.10 0.47 27.52
C ILE A 56 5.76 0.77 26.17
N ASP A 57 4.97 1.01 25.12
CA ASP A 57 5.49 1.39 23.80
C ASP A 57 6.36 2.65 23.88
N ALA A 58 5.92 3.66 24.65
CA ALA A 58 6.68 4.89 24.84
C ALA A 58 8.01 4.66 25.58
N ALA A 59 8.05 3.74 26.54
CA ALA A 59 9.29 3.37 27.24
C ALA A 59 10.28 2.66 26.30
N VAL A 60 9.79 1.83 25.38
CA VAL A 60 10.62 1.10 24.41
C VAL A 60 11.09 2.01 23.26
N VAL A 61 10.18 2.80 22.69
CA VAL A 61 10.44 3.66 21.52
C VAL A 61 11.05 5.01 21.92
N GLY A 62 10.93 5.40 23.19
CA GLY A 62 11.42 6.68 23.73
C GLY A 62 10.52 7.87 23.39
N LYS A 63 9.31 7.64 22.87
CA LYS A 63 8.35 8.69 22.49
C LYS A 63 6.93 8.28 22.79
N ASP A 64 6.18 9.18 23.44
CA ASP A 64 4.74 9.03 23.63
C ASP A 64 4.00 9.38 22.33
N LEU A 65 3.42 8.36 21.68
CA LEU A 65 2.73 8.52 20.41
C LEU A 65 1.57 9.53 20.48
N VAL A 66 0.73 9.45 21.50
CA VAL A 66 -0.47 10.30 21.62
C VAL A 66 -0.05 11.76 21.82
N LYS A 67 0.96 12.00 22.67
CA LYS A 67 1.53 13.32 22.89
C LYS A 67 2.20 13.89 21.63
N GLU A 68 2.96 13.07 20.91
CA GLU A 68 3.60 13.45 19.64
C GLU A 68 2.58 13.84 18.58
N LEU A 69 1.52 13.04 18.41
CA LEU A 69 0.46 13.32 17.43
C LEU A 69 -0.23 14.65 17.74
N LYS A 70 -0.63 14.89 19.00
CA LYS A 70 -1.23 16.16 19.43
C LYS A 70 -0.31 17.36 19.22
N ALA A 71 0.98 17.21 19.47
CA ALA A 71 1.94 18.30 19.32
C ALA A 71 2.27 18.62 17.85
N ARG A 72 2.31 17.60 16.98
CA ARG A 72 2.87 17.71 15.63
C ARG A 72 1.82 17.77 14.53
N LEU A 73 0.72 17.03 14.63
CA LEU A 73 -0.35 17.07 13.62
C LEU A 73 -0.92 18.47 13.38
N PRO A 74 -1.13 19.34 14.40
CA PRO A 74 -1.63 20.69 14.15
C PRO A 74 -0.71 21.54 13.26
N LYS A 75 0.60 21.28 13.29
CA LYS A 75 1.61 22.04 12.54
C LYS A 75 2.02 21.38 11.23
N MET A 76 1.62 20.13 11.02
CA MET A 76 1.99 19.33 9.86
C MET A 76 1.38 19.91 8.60
N LYS A 77 2.16 19.93 7.51
CA LYS A 77 1.72 20.34 6.18
C LYS A 77 1.74 19.15 5.23
N LYS A 78 0.94 19.22 4.17
CA LYS A 78 0.96 18.25 3.07
C LYS A 78 2.38 18.04 2.52
N SER A 79 3.16 19.12 2.38
CA SER A 79 4.55 19.07 1.89
C SER A 79 5.49 18.26 2.79
N ASP A 80 5.21 18.17 4.10
CA ASP A 80 5.97 17.31 5.00
C ASP A 80 5.74 15.83 4.67
N VAL A 81 4.50 15.46 4.38
CA VAL A 81 4.12 14.10 4.02
C VAL A 81 4.69 13.74 2.66
N ASP A 82 4.50 14.60 1.65
CA ASP A 82 5.03 14.37 0.31
C ASP A 82 6.56 14.23 0.30
N ARG A 83 7.26 14.99 1.15
CA ARG A 83 8.72 14.88 1.32
C ARG A 83 9.12 13.53 1.91
N VAL A 84 8.40 13.06 2.93
CA VAL A 84 8.65 11.76 3.58
C VAL A 84 8.33 10.61 2.63
N ILE A 85 7.23 10.70 1.87
CA ILE A 85 6.89 9.74 0.81
C ILE A 85 8.05 9.57 -0.16
N ARG A 86 8.53 10.66 -0.76
CA ARG A 86 9.65 10.59 -1.72
C ARG A 86 10.96 10.09 -1.12
N LYS A 87 11.16 10.32 0.18
CA LYS A 87 12.38 9.90 0.87
C LYS A 87 12.38 8.41 1.21
N TYR A 88 11.23 7.85 1.61
CA TYR A 88 11.17 6.51 2.22
C TYR A 88 10.39 5.47 1.41
N LEU A 89 9.47 5.87 0.52
CA LEU A 89 8.83 4.94 -0.40
C LEU A 89 9.70 4.81 -1.65
N GLN A 90 10.45 3.72 -1.72
CA GLN A 90 11.31 3.38 -2.85
C GLN A 90 10.70 2.20 -3.62
N MET A 91 10.73 2.27 -4.95
CA MET A 91 10.14 1.26 -5.85
C MET A 91 11.20 0.46 -6.63
N ASP A 92 12.48 0.67 -6.34
CA ASP A 92 13.61 -0.06 -6.93
C ASP A 92 13.81 -1.44 -6.29
N ARG A 93 13.36 -1.62 -5.05
CA ARG A 93 13.50 -2.87 -4.27
C ARG A 93 12.20 -3.23 -3.56
N ILE A 94 11.27 -3.83 -4.30
CA ILE A 94 10.00 -4.31 -3.74
C ILE A 94 10.03 -5.82 -3.54
N ALA A 95 9.44 -6.27 -2.43
CA ALA A 95 9.15 -7.68 -2.18
C ALA A 95 7.64 -7.90 -2.27
N VAL A 96 7.22 -8.93 -3.03
CA VAL A 96 5.82 -9.25 -3.24
C VAL A 96 5.60 -10.72 -2.90
N ALA A 97 4.65 -10.98 -2.00
CA ALA A 97 4.22 -12.34 -1.68
C ALA A 97 2.83 -12.57 -2.27
N ILE A 98 2.67 -13.65 -3.04
CA ILE A 98 1.41 -14.05 -3.66
C ILE A 98 1.10 -15.48 -3.21
N VAL A 99 -0.10 -15.69 -2.67
CA VAL A 99 -0.63 -17.02 -2.35
C VAL A 99 -1.61 -17.42 -3.45
N THR A 100 -1.34 -18.54 -4.11
CA THR A 100 -2.16 -19.05 -5.22
C THR A 100 -1.97 -20.56 -5.39
N ASP A 101 -3.01 -21.23 -5.88
CA ASP A 101 -3.00 -22.62 -6.36
C ASP A 101 -2.32 -22.77 -7.74
N LYS A 102 -2.06 -21.66 -8.45
CA LYS A 102 -1.50 -21.61 -9.81
C LYS A 102 -0.16 -20.86 -9.87
N ALA A 103 0.74 -21.17 -8.94
CA ALA A 103 1.99 -20.42 -8.77
C ALA A 103 2.90 -20.41 -10.02
N GLN A 104 2.96 -21.52 -10.76
CA GLN A 104 3.76 -21.61 -11.98
C GLN A 104 3.20 -20.73 -13.11
N ASP A 105 1.87 -20.71 -13.29
CA ASP A 105 1.22 -19.84 -14.27
C ASP A 105 1.43 -18.36 -13.94
N VAL A 106 1.33 -18.00 -12.66
CA VAL A 106 1.60 -16.63 -12.18
C VAL A 106 3.05 -16.25 -12.47
N ARG A 107 4.01 -17.12 -12.17
CA ARG A 107 5.44 -16.91 -12.48
C ARG A 107 5.65 -16.71 -13.98
N ALA A 108 5.08 -17.57 -14.83
CA ALA A 108 5.22 -17.46 -16.28
C ALA A 108 4.68 -16.12 -16.81
N ARG A 109 3.49 -15.70 -16.36
CA ARG A 109 2.87 -14.43 -16.76
C ARG A 109 3.64 -13.21 -16.28
N LEU A 110 4.23 -13.25 -15.09
CA LEU A 110 5.09 -12.17 -14.58
C LEU A 110 6.35 -12.01 -15.44
N LEU A 111 6.96 -13.10 -15.89
CA LEU A 111 8.16 -13.08 -16.73
C LEU A 111 7.88 -12.71 -18.19
N ASP A 112 6.73 -13.10 -18.73
CA ASP A 112 6.29 -12.75 -20.08
C ASP A 112 5.94 -11.26 -20.21
N GLY A 113 5.61 -10.59 -19.10
CA GLY A 113 5.44 -9.14 -19.04
C GLY A 113 4.23 -8.58 -19.80
N LYS A 114 3.44 -9.42 -20.48
CA LYS A 114 2.26 -9.01 -21.24
C LYS A 114 1.25 -8.24 -20.39
N PRO A 115 0.52 -7.27 -21.00
CA PRO A 115 -0.52 -6.55 -20.30
C PRO A 115 -1.52 -7.50 -19.64
N THR A 116 -1.95 -7.16 -18.43
CA THR A 116 -2.92 -7.95 -17.66
C THR A 116 -4.12 -7.08 -17.41
N SER A 117 -5.18 -7.22 -18.21
CA SER A 117 -6.42 -6.44 -18.08
C SER A 117 -7.26 -6.88 -16.88
N ILE A 118 -8.21 -6.02 -16.48
CA ILE A 118 -9.23 -6.33 -15.47
C ILE A 118 -10.53 -6.77 -16.15
N THR A 119 -11.22 -7.75 -15.55
CA THR A 119 -12.59 -8.13 -15.92
C THR A 119 -13.55 -7.73 -14.80
N TYR A 120 -14.66 -7.10 -15.18
CA TYR A 120 -15.70 -6.65 -14.27
C TYR A 120 -16.91 -7.59 -14.31
N ASP A 121 -17.47 -7.89 -13.15
CA ASP A 121 -18.70 -8.69 -13.03
C ASP A 121 -19.97 -7.82 -13.22
N THR A 122 -19.82 -6.48 -13.22
CA THR A 122 -20.91 -5.51 -13.32
C THR A 122 -20.80 -4.67 -14.58
N ALA A 123 -21.93 -4.42 -15.25
CA ALA A 123 -22.00 -3.46 -16.35
C ALA A 123 -21.93 -2.01 -15.83
N GLY A 124 -21.43 -1.10 -16.68
CA GLY A 124 -21.50 0.34 -16.42
C GLY A 124 -20.32 0.96 -15.68
N THR A 125 -19.12 0.34 -15.72
CA THR A 125 -17.90 0.95 -15.18
C THR A 125 -17.66 2.33 -15.80
N PRO A 126 -17.49 3.41 -15.00
CA PRO A 126 -17.26 4.75 -15.51
C PRO A 126 -16.07 4.83 -16.48
N ALA A 127 -16.18 5.62 -17.55
CA ALA A 127 -15.14 5.78 -18.56
C ALA A 127 -13.78 6.19 -17.96
N ALA A 128 -13.78 7.06 -16.95
CA ALA A 128 -12.57 7.49 -16.26
C ALA A 128 -11.80 6.32 -15.59
N ILE A 129 -12.51 5.31 -15.08
CA ILE A 129 -11.89 4.10 -14.51
C ILE A 129 -11.33 3.24 -15.63
N VAL A 130 -12.12 3.01 -16.69
CA VAL A 130 -11.68 2.20 -17.85
C VAL A 130 -10.44 2.80 -18.51
N ASP A 131 -10.32 4.12 -18.58
CA ASP A 131 -9.15 4.78 -19.14
C ASP A 131 -7.92 4.69 -18.22
N GLU A 132 -8.10 4.74 -16.89
CA GLU A 132 -7.02 4.47 -15.95
C GLU A 132 -6.57 3.00 -15.99
N ASP A 133 -7.49 2.06 -16.15
CA ASP A 133 -7.19 0.63 -16.26
C ASP A 133 -6.27 0.33 -17.44
N LYS A 134 -6.40 1.06 -18.57
CA LYS A 134 -5.51 0.95 -19.74
C LYS A 134 -4.07 1.37 -19.43
N LEU A 135 -3.87 2.24 -18.43
CA LEU A 135 -2.55 2.61 -17.92
C LEU A 135 -2.04 1.51 -16.99
N ILE A 136 -2.89 1.08 -16.04
CA ILE A 136 -2.55 0.06 -15.05
C ILE A 136 -2.18 -1.27 -15.71
N GLU A 137 -2.94 -1.74 -16.69
CA GLU A 137 -2.70 -3.04 -17.33
C GLU A 137 -1.31 -3.13 -17.98
N LYS A 138 -0.70 -1.99 -18.32
CA LYS A 138 0.63 -1.86 -18.96
C LYS A 138 1.73 -1.46 -17.98
N GLU A 139 1.41 -1.25 -16.70
CA GLU A 139 2.36 -0.76 -15.70
C GLU A 139 3.56 -1.70 -15.58
N PRO A 140 4.81 -1.26 -15.86
CA PRO A 140 5.96 -2.15 -15.93
C PRO A 140 6.27 -2.85 -14.60
N LEU A 141 6.36 -4.18 -14.65
CA LEU A 141 6.80 -5.04 -13.55
C LEU A 141 8.20 -5.58 -13.86
N SER A 142 9.22 -5.10 -13.16
CA SER A 142 10.63 -5.43 -13.41
C SER A 142 11.09 -6.68 -12.65
N PHE A 143 10.40 -7.81 -12.83
CA PHE A 143 10.80 -9.09 -12.23
C PHE A 143 11.74 -9.85 -13.17
N THR A 144 12.81 -10.43 -12.62
CA THR A 144 13.70 -11.35 -13.34
C THR A 144 13.41 -12.80 -12.94
N PRO A 145 13.82 -13.79 -13.76
CA PRO A 145 13.66 -15.21 -13.40
C PRO A 145 14.24 -15.57 -12.03
N GLU A 146 15.36 -14.95 -11.65
CA GLU A 146 16.06 -15.15 -10.37
C GLU A 146 15.35 -14.43 -9.21
N GLY A 147 14.59 -13.38 -9.51
CA GLY A 147 13.82 -12.61 -8.53
C GLY A 147 12.48 -13.24 -8.15
N ILE A 148 12.09 -14.37 -8.78
CA ILE A 148 10.82 -15.05 -8.49
C ILE A 148 11.08 -16.46 -7.96
N ARG A 149 10.68 -16.68 -6.70
CA ARG A 149 10.71 -17.99 -6.05
C ARG A 149 9.29 -18.51 -5.81
N VAL A 150 9.03 -19.75 -6.24
CA VAL A 150 7.81 -20.48 -5.88
C VAL A 150 8.12 -21.37 -4.69
N VAL A 151 7.32 -21.24 -3.62
CA VAL A 151 7.47 -22.03 -2.39
C VAL A 151 6.19 -22.84 -2.20
N PRO A 152 6.28 -24.18 -2.25
CA PRO A 152 5.18 -25.06 -1.89
C PRO A 152 4.75 -24.86 -0.43
N VAL A 153 3.45 -25.01 -0.12
CA VAL A 153 2.89 -24.73 1.21
C VAL A 153 3.45 -25.65 2.30
N ASP A 154 3.77 -26.89 1.94
CA ASP A 154 4.44 -27.90 2.76
C ASP A 154 5.82 -27.46 3.24
N GLN A 155 6.45 -26.47 2.59
CA GLN A 155 7.77 -25.94 2.96
C GLN A 155 7.70 -24.60 3.72
N MET A 156 6.50 -24.09 4.05
CA MET A 156 6.35 -22.77 4.71
C MET A 156 6.44 -22.80 6.24
N PHE A 157 6.18 -23.94 6.88
CA PHE A 157 6.01 -24.04 8.34
C PHE A 157 7.03 -24.96 9.02
N GLU A 158 8.22 -25.12 8.43
CA GLU A 158 9.37 -25.78 9.07
C GLU A 158 10.23 -24.82 9.89
#